data_AF-A0A7S3YQ42-F1
#
_entry.id   AF-A0A7S3YQ42-F1
#
_cell.length_a   1.000
_cell.length_b   1.000
_cell.length_c   1.000
_cell.angle_alpha   90.00
_cell.angle_beta   90.00
_cell.angle_gamma   90.00
#
_symmetry.space_group_name_H-M   'P 1'
#
loop_
_entity.id
_entity.type
_entity.pdbx_description
1 polymer ?
#
loop_
_entity_poly.entity_id
_entity_poly.type
_entity_poly.pdbx_seq_one_letter_code
_entity_poly.pdbx_strand_id
1 'polypeptide(L)'
;MEGKLERFTKGWMLMISRCAKLGPKDPMRVLPRYANFPGLAVTRTVGDFWGEGIGLTALPEMSVHELTSNDLAAVWASDGIWEWLPNSIVSQILFRHIQDPNKACYELVQRAKHLWNMKTDGSYHDDITCVVARFD
;
A
#
# COMPACT_ATOMS: atom_id res chain seq x y z
N MET A 1 -8.64 -22.20 -10.80
CA MET A 1 -7.81 -21.14 -10.19
C MET A 1 -6.82 -20.69 -11.25
N GLU A 2 -7.04 -19.53 -11.85
CA GLU A 2 -6.06 -18.90 -12.74
C GLU A 2 -5.11 -18.10 -11.85
N GLY A 3 -3.96 -18.69 -11.53
CA GLY A 3 -2.89 -18.05 -10.78
C GLY A 3 -1.58 -18.30 -11.50
N LYS A 4 -0.74 -17.27 -11.61
CA LYS A 4 0.60 -17.40 -12.17
C LYS A 4 1.48 -18.07 -11.11
N LEU A 5 1.99 -19.26 -11.41
CA LEU A 5 2.94 -19.94 -10.55
C LEU A 5 4.31 -19.32 -10.77
N GLU A 6 4.84 -18.62 -9.77
CA GLU A 6 6.20 -18.10 -9.80
C GLU A 6 7.05 -18.82 -8.75
N ARG A 7 8.27 -19.22 -9.16
CA ARG A 7 9.20 -20.02 -8.37
C ARG A 7 10.26 -19.07 -7.82
N PHE A 8 10.32 -18.91 -6.50
CA PHE A 8 11.30 -18.04 -5.85
C PHE A 8 12.46 -18.85 -5.23
N THR A 9 13.52 -18.12 -4.88
CA THR A 9 14.92 -18.55 -4.63
C THR A 9 15.13 -19.67 -3.60
N LYS A 10 14.12 -20.06 -2.83
CA LYS A 10 14.20 -21.17 -1.84
C LYS A 10 13.46 -22.44 -2.25
N GLY A 11 13.03 -22.56 -3.51
CA GLY A 11 12.36 -23.78 -4.02
C GLY A 11 10.86 -23.85 -3.76
N TRP A 12 10.29 -22.81 -3.14
CA TRP A 12 8.85 -22.68 -2.90
C TRP A 12 8.13 -22.10 -4.11
N MET A 13 6.90 -22.55 -4.33
CA MET A 13 6.03 -22.11 -5.40
C MET A 13 4.93 -21.23 -4.79
N LEU A 14 4.96 -19.95 -5.13
CA LEU A 14 4.00 -18.96 -4.67
C LEU A 14 2.77 -19.02 -5.59
N MET A 15 1.58 -19.09 -5.01
CA MET A 15 0.34 -18.84 -5.76
C MET A 15 -0.09 -17.42 -5.48
N ILE A 16 -0.01 -16.56 -6.50
CA ILE A 16 -0.67 -15.26 -6.48
C ILE A 16 -2.00 -15.43 -7.21
N SER A 17 -3.09 -15.37 -6.45
CA SER A 17 -4.45 -15.51 -6.97
C SER A 17 -5.39 -14.57 -6.23
N ARG A 18 -6.48 -14.20 -6.89
CA ARG A 18 -7.64 -13.60 -6.23
C ARG A 18 -8.35 -14.66 -5.40
N CYS A 19 -8.87 -14.29 -4.24
CA CYS A 19 -9.81 -15.14 -3.52
C CYS A 19 -11.11 -15.20 -4.32
N ALA A 20 -11.50 -16.40 -4.77
CA ALA A 20 -12.70 -16.61 -5.58
C ALA A 20 -14.00 -16.11 -4.92
N LYS A 21 -13.99 -15.87 -3.59
CA LYS A 21 -15.16 -15.42 -2.82
C LYS A 21 -15.40 -13.91 -2.88
N LEU A 22 -14.40 -13.09 -3.20
CA LEU A 22 -14.45 -11.63 -3.03
C LEU A 22 -14.55 -10.85 -4.35
N GLY A 23 -14.65 -11.55 -5.48
CA GLY A 23 -14.94 -10.95 -6.78
C GLY A 23 -13.76 -10.18 -7.42
N PRO A 24 -14.01 -9.39 -8.48
CA PRO A 24 -12.95 -8.78 -9.29
C PRO A 24 -12.18 -7.65 -8.61
N LYS A 25 -12.61 -7.22 -7.43
CA LYS A 25 -11.98 -6.14 -6.66
C LYS A 25 -11.07 -6.65 -5.54
N ASP A 26 -11.02 -7.96 -5.31
CA ASP A 26 -10.10 -8.52 -4.31
C ASP A 26 -8.65 -8.36 -4.78
N PRO A 27 -7.76 -7.81 -3.94
CA PRO A 27 -6.35 -7.73 -4.28
C PRO A 27 -5.76 -9.13 -4.48
N MET A 28 -4.69 -9.17 -5.26
CA MET A 28 -3.88 -10.38 -5.42
C MET A 28 -3.28 -10.77 -4.06
N ARG A 29 -3.42 -12.03 -3.67
CA ARG A 29 -2.92 -12.54 -2.39
C ARG A 29 -1.87 -13.61 -2.60
N VAL A 30 -0.87 -13.61 -1.72
CA VAL A 30 0.02 -14.74 -1.48
C VAL A 30 -0.74 -15.80 -0.70
N LEU A 31 -0.88 -16.98 -1.31
CA LEU A 31 -1.61 -18.11 -0.74
C LEU A 31 -0.71 -19.35 -0.58
N PRO A 32 -0.94 -20.18 0.45
CA PRO A 32 -0.36 -21.50 0.53
C PRO A 32 -0.77 -22.35 -0.67
N ARG A 33 0.14 -23.21 -1.16
CA ARG A 33 -0.09 -24.05 -2.35
C ARG A 33 -1.39 -24.86 -2.34
N TYR A 34 -1.82 -25.30 -1.16
CA TYR A 34 -2.96 -26.21 -1.00
C TYR A 34 -4.10 -25.61 -0.14
N ALA A 35 -4.06 -24.30 0.13
CA ALA A 35 -5.09 -23.64 0.92
C ALA A 35 -5.45 -22.27 0.34
N ASN A 36 -6.74 -21.94 0.41
CA ASN A 36 -7.24 -20.63 -0.02
C ASN A 36 -7.24 -19.58 1.12
N PHE A 37 -6.73 -19.95 2.30
CA PHE A 37 -6.66 -19.11 3.50
C PHE A 37 -5.69 -19.72 4.53
N PRO A 38 -4.97 -18.92 5.35
CA PRO A 38 -4.87 -17.46 5.30
C PRO A 38 -4.10 -16.98 4.06
N GLY A 39 -4.38 -15.75 3.61
CA GLY A 39 -3.74 -15.16 2.43
C GLY A 39 -3.48 -13.67 2.61
N LEU A 40 -2.25 -13.24 2.32
CA LEU A 40 -1.79 -11.87 2.51
C LEU A 40 -1.75 -11.13 1.19
N ALA A 41 -2.27 -9.90 1.16
CA ALA A 41 -2.28 -9.04 -0.04
C ALA A 41 -0.92 -8.35 -0.30
N VAL A 42 0.16 -8.94 0.21
CA VAL A 42 1.53 -8.40 0.18
C VAL A 42 2.53 -9.55 0.08
N THR A 43 3.66 -9.30 -0.57
CA THR A 43 4.76 -10.28 -0.71
C THR A 43 5.90 -10.05 0.28
N ARG A 44 5.88 -8.93 1.00
CA ARG A 44 6.88 -8.56 2.00
C ARG A 44 6.21 -8.05 3.26
N THR A 45 6.60 -8.59 4.41
CA THR A 45 6.05 -8.24 5.72
C THR A 45 7.08 -8.45 6.82
N VAL A 46 6.88 -7.77 7.95
CA VAL A 46 7.68 -7.97 9.17
C VAL A 46 6.80 -8.67 10.19
N GLY A 47 7.31 -9.75 10.79
CA GLY A 47 6.64 -10.45 11.90
C GLY A 47 5.71 -11.60 11.50
N ASP A 48 5.44 -11.84 10.22
CA ASP A 48 4.64 -12.99 9.77
C ASP A 48 5.47 -14.28 9.73
N PHE A 49 5.67 -14.91 10.89
CA PHE A 49 6.44 -16.16 11.02
C PHE A 49 5.91 -17.30 10.14
N TRP A 50 4.59 -17.42 10.00
CA TRP A 50 3.96 -18.40 9.11
C TRP A 50 4.17 -18.05 7.63
N GLY A 51 4.24 -16.75 7.32
CA GLY A 51 4.42 -16.22 5.97
C GLY A 51 5.80 -16.52 5.39
N GLU A 52 6.84 -16.56 6.22
CA GLU A 52 8.20 -16.89 5.78
C GLU A 52 8.25 -18.28 5.11
N GLY A 53 7.53 -19.26 5.67
CA GLY A 53 7.45 -20.63 5.15
C GLY A 53 6.80 -20.74 3.77
N ILE A 54 5.99 -19.75 3.38
CA ILE A 54 5.35 -19.69 2.05
C ILE A 54 6.06 -18.73 1.08
N GLY A 55 7.14 -18.08 1.50
CA GLY A 55 7.98 -17.24 0.65
C GLY A 55 7.84 -15.73 0.86
N LEU A 56 7.14 -15.28 1.91
CA LEU A 56 7.21 -13.87 2.30
C LEU A 56 8.61 -13.53 2.82
N THR A 57 9.00 -12.28 2.64
CA THR A 57 10.31 -11.78 3.09
C THR A 57 10.17 -10.49 3.88
N ALA A 58 10.97 -10.35 4.93
CA ALA A 58 11.11 -9.10 5.67
C ALA A 58 12.17 -8.16 5.07
N LEU A 59 12.85 -8.59 3.99
CA LEU A 59 13.88 -7.78 3.34
C LEU A 59 13.25 -6.57 2.62
N PRO A 60 13.58 -5.34 3.02
CA PRO A 60 13.03 -4.16 2.38
C PRO A 60 13.60 -3.98 0.97
N GLU A 61 12.93 -3.14 0.18
CA GLU A 61 13.53 -2.55 -1.02
C GLU A 61 14.20 -1.24 -0.62
N MET A 62 15.46 -1.09 -1.02
CA MET A 62 16.26 0.09 -0.69
C MET A 62 16.45 0.92 -1.95
N SER A 63 16.02 2.18 -1.90
CA SER A 63 16.33 3.20 -2.91
C SER A 63 16.99 4.40 -2.24
N VAL A 64 17.86 5.07 -2.98
CA VAL A 64 18.56 6.28 -2.54
C VAL A 64 18.29 7.36 -3.57
N HIS A 65 17.87 8.53 -3.10
CA HIS A 65 17.63 9.71 -3.91
C HIS A 65 18.45 10.87 -3.34
N GLU A 66 19.25 11.52 -4.18
CA GLU A 66 19.99 12.72 -3.80
C GLU A 66 19.07 13.92 -3.94
N LEU A 67 18.84 14.64 -2.84
CA LEU A 67 17.96 15.81 -2.84
C LEU A 67 18.55 16.93 -3.69
N THR A 68 17.70 17.49 -4.55
CA THR A 68 17.99 18.65 -5.37
C THR A 68 17.14 19.84 -4.94
N SER A 69 17.46 21.04 -5.44
CA SER A 69 16.62 22.23 -5.23
C SER A 69 15.21 22.12 -5.84
N ASN A 70 14.94 21.10 -6.65
CA ASN A 70 13.62 20.84 -7.22
C ASN A 70 12.76 19.94 -6.32
N ASP A 71 13.35 19.31 -5.31
CA ASP A 71 12.63 18.45 -4.37
C ASP A 71 12.04 19.31 -3.26
N LEU A 72 10.74 19.56 -3.32
CA LEU A 72 10.06 20.48 -2.39
C LEU A 72 9.57 19.79 -1.12
N ALA A 73 9.13 18.54 -1.23
CA ALA A 73 8.56 17.77 -0.13
C ALA A 73 8.54 16.27 -0.44
N ALA A 74 8.47 15.45 0.60
CA ALA A 74 8.21 14.02 0.53
C ALA A 74 6.98 13.63 1.35
N VAL A 75 6.32 12.56 0.92
CA VAL A 75 5.15 11.97 1.61
C VAL A 75 5.35 10.49 1.79
N TRP A 76 5.12 10.03 3.02
CA TRP A 76 4.99 8.61 3.35
C TRP A 76 3.60 8.39 3.93
N ALA A 77 2.87 7.40 3.43
CA ALA A 77 1.52 7.12 3.88
C ALA A 77 1.16 5.64 3.73
N SER A 78 0.18 5.19 4.53
CA SER A 78 -0.44 3.87 4.36
C SER A 78 -1.26 3.80 3.07
N ASP A 79 -1.63 2.59 2.64
CA ASP A 79 -2.58 2.33 1.57
C ASP A 79 -3.94 3.02 1.78
N GLY A 80 -4.32 3.31 3.02
CA GLY A 80 -5.45 4.17 3.36
C GLY A 80 -5.48 5.52 2.61
N ILE A 81 -4.33 6.06 2.21
CA ILE A 81 -4.23 7.22 1.28
C ILE A 81 -4.25 6.75 -0.18
N TRP A 82 -3.35 5.83 -0.53
CA TRP A 82 -3.01 5.50 -1.93
C TRP A 82 -4.08 4.68 -2.66
N GLU A 83 -5.01 4.04 -1.94
CA GLU A 83 -6.15 3.32 -2.53
C GLU A 83 -7.04 4.27 -3.35
N TRP A 84 -7.24 5.50 -2.88
CA TRP A 84 -8.20 6.44 -3.48
C TRP A 84 -7.58 7.74 -3.98
N LEU A 85 -6.40 8.13 -3.49
CA LEU A 85 -5.74 9.36 -3.89
C LEU A 85 -4.59 9.08 -4.86
N PRO A 86 -4.72 9.47 -6.15
CA PRO A 86 -3.62 9.34 -7.10
C PRO A 86 -2.53 10.37 -6.81
N ASN A 87 -1.29 10.05 -7.19
CA ASN A 87 -0.12 10.90 -6.97
C ASN A 87 -0.31 12.34 -7.43
N SER A 88 -1.02 12.58 -8.54
CA SER A 88 -1.29 13.94 -9.05
C SER A 88 -2.11 14.81 -8.08
N ILE A 89 -3.09 14.23 -7.40
CA ILE A 89 -3.90 14.93 -6.40
C ILE A 89 -3.08 15.16 -5.14
N VAL A 90 -2.29 14.17 -4.72
CA VAL A 90 -1.38 14.31 -3.58
C VAL A 90 -0.38 15.45 -3.82
N SER A 91 0.29 15.46 -4.99
CA SER A 91 1.20 16.54 -5.40
C SER A 91 0.53 17.91 -5.41
N GLN A 92 -0.72 18.01 -5.90
CA GLN A 92 -1.46 19.27 -5.90
C GLN A 92 -1.72 19.80 -4.49
N ILE A 93 -2.09 18.92 -3.55
CA ILE A 93 -2.35 19.29 -2.16
C ILE A 93 -1.05 19.72 -1.47
N LEU A 94 0.05 18.98 -1.69
CA LEU A 94 1.37 19.35 -1.18
C LEU A 94 1.81 20.72 -1.69
N PHE A 95 1.67 20.97 -2.99
CA PHE A 95 2.04 22.25 -3.59
C PHE A 95 1.22 23.40 -3.01
N ARG A 96 -0.09 23.20 -2.83
CA ARG A 96 -1.00 24.20 -2.24
C ARG A 96 -0.60 24.57 -0.81
N HIS A 97 -0.18 23.58 -0.01
CA HIS A 97 0.17 23.75 1.41
C HIS A 97 1.67 23.60 1.66
N ILE A 98 2.51 23.99 0.70
CA ILE A 98 3.96 23.74 0.80
C ILE A 98 4.59 24.43 2.02
N GLN A 99 4.02 25.53 2.48
CA GLN A 99 4.48 26.26 3.67
C GLN A 99 3.96 25.68 5.00
N ASP A 100 3.02 24.73 4.95
CA ASP A 100 2.36 24.16 6.13
C ASP A 100 2.12 22.65 5.93
N PRO A 101 3.14 21.81 6.18
CA PRO A 101 3.04 20.36 5.99
C PRO A 101 1.95 19.72 6.87
N ASN A 102 1.60 20.33 8.00
CA ASN A 102 0.51 19.85 8.86
C ASN A 102 -0.85 20.04 8.17
N LYS A 103 -1.09 21.20 7.53
CA LYS A 103 -2.30 21.39 6.71
C LYS A 103 -2.35 20.46 5.51
N ALA A 104 -1.22 20.24 4.85
CA ALA A 104 -1.12 19.27 3.75
C ALA A 104 -1.54 17.87 4.22
N CYS A 105 -0.95 17.41 5.33
CA CYS A 105 -1.25 16.11 5.93
C CYS A 105 -2.74 15.99 6.32
N TYR A 106 -3.28 17.02 6.98
CA TYR A 106 -4.69 17.05 7.37
C TYR A 106 -5.63 16.98 6.15
N GLU A 107 -5.37 17.78 5.10
CA GLU A 107 -6.21 17.73 3.89
C GLU A 107 -6.15 16.35 3.21
N LEU A 108 -4.96 15.73 3.11
CA LEU A 108 -4.78 14.39 2.54
C LEU A 108 -5.61 13.35 3.30
N VAL A 109 -5.48 13.31 4.63
CA VAL A 109 -6.22 12.36 5.48
C VAL A 109 -7.73 12.56 5.37
N GLN A 110 -8.19 13.81 5.42
CA GLN A 110 -9.63 14.11 5.34
C GLN A 110 -10.22 13.74 3.98
N ARG A 111 -9.47 13.98 2.90
CA ARG A 111 -9.93 13.66 1.55
C ARG A 111 -9.95 12.14 1.31
N ALA A 112 -8.95 11.42 1.80
CA ALA A 112 -8.95 9.96 1.76
C ALA A 112 -10.11 9.38 2.57
N LYS A 113 -10.34 9.86 3.80
CA LYS A 113 -11.47 9.44 4.65
C LYS A 113 -12.82 9.64 3.95
N HIS A 114 -13.01 10.79 3.31
CA HIS A 114 -14.20 11.08 2.55
C HIS A 114 -14.39 10.11 1.37
N LEU A 115 -13.31 9.81 0.63
CA LEU A 115 -13.37 8.88 -0.49
C LEU A 115 -13.65 7.45 -0.04
N TRP A 116 -13.04 6.97 1.05
CA TRP A 116 -13.42 5.68 1.65
C TRP A 116 -14.93 5.65 1.91
N ASN A 117 -15.48 6.65 2.62
CA ASN A 117 -16.90 6.68 2.96
C ASN A 117 -17.79 6.64 1.72
N MET A 118 -17.44 7.41 0.68
CA MET A 118 -18.19 7.46 -0.57
C MET A 118 -18.07 6.20 -1.43
N LYS A 119 -16.92 5.52 -1.39
CA LYS A 119 -16.64 4.38 -2.28
C LYS A 119 -17.07 3.04 -1.69
N THR A 120 -17.22 2.98 -0.38
CA THR A 120 -17.68 1.79 0.36
C THR A 120 -19.05 1.97 0.97
N ASP A 121 -19.77 3.05 0.65
CA ASP A 121 -21.06 3.41 1.27
C ASP A 121 -21.01 3.41 2.80
N GLY A 122 -19.88 3.84 3.38
CA GLY A 122 -19.62 3.88 4.82
C GLY A 122 -19.48 2.50 5.51
N SER A 123 -19.50 1.40 4.75
CA SER A 123 -19.43 0.04 5.31
C SER A 123 -18.04 -0.39 5.77
N TYR A 124 -16.98 0.28 5.29
CA TYR A 124 -15.59 -0.07 5.56
C TYR A 124 -14.69 1.15 5.47
N HIS A 125 -13.69 1.22 6.35
CA HIS A 125 -12.63 2.20 6.33
C HIS A 125 -11.34 1.54 6.78
N ASP A 126 -10.24 1.81 6.08
CA ASP A 126 -8.91 1.42 6.55
C ASP A 126 -8.33 2.46 7.52
N ASP A 127 -7.25 2.09 8.20
CA ASP A 127 -6.43 3.02 8.96
C ASP A 127 -5.68 3.97 8.01
N ILE A 128 -5.86 5.27 8.21
CA ILE A 128 -5.29 6.31 7.35
C ILE A 128 -4.16 7.02 8.11
N THR A 129 -2.92 6.76 7.70
CA THR A 129 -1.72 7.38 8.28
C THR A 129 -0.94 8.10 7.19
N CYS A 130 -0.48 9.33 7.47
CA CYS A 130 0.29 10.15 6.55
C CYS A 130 1.35 10.96 7.29
N VAL A 131 2.54 11.07 6.68
CA VAL A 131 3.66 11.90 7.12
C VAL A 131 4.09 12.75 5.93
N VAL A 132 4.16 14.07 6.13
CA VAL A 132 4.62 15.03 5.14
C VAL A 132 5.87 15.72 5.68
N ALA A 133 6.96 15.69 4.91
CA ALA A 133 8.18 16.43 5.20
C ALA A 133 8.41 17.45 4.09
N ARG A 134 8.61 18.72 4.48
CA ARG A 134 9.08 19.76 3.56
C ARG A 134 10.61 19.77 3.57
N PHE A 135 11.21 19.98 2.40
CA PHE A 135 12.64 20.23 2.29
C PHE A 135 12.88 21.74 2.18
N ASP A 136 13.91 22.22 2.87
CA ASP A 136 14.30 23.64 2.93
C ASP A 136 15.48 23.94 2.01
#